data_AF-A0A8J2KR58-F1
#
_entry.id   AF-A0A8J2KR58-F1
#
_cell.length_a   1.000
_cell.length_b   1.000
_cell.length_c   1.000
_cell.angle_alpha   90.00
_cell.angle_beta   90.00
_cell.angle_gamma   90.00
#
_symmetry.space_group_name_H-M   'P 1'
#
loop_
_entity.id
_entity.type
_entity.pdbx_description
1 polymer ?
#
loop_
_entity_poly.entity_id
_entity_poly.type
_entity_poly.pdbx_seq_one_letter_code
_entity_poly.pdbx_strand_id
1 'polypeptide(L)'
;VQELNELKISEGTVEQAGKGDGILQGNPKIRRQLDILKPHYFQMHKDFGLLKIWLNHMIPKVEDGNNFGVDVLQSVLERINIMKSISTDFTYIGVQFSEERAKAVRK
;
A
#
# COMPACT_ATOMS: atom_id res chain seq x y z
N VAL A 1 -10.79 1.54 -8.97
CA VAL A 1 -11.27 0.12 -9.03
C VAL A 1 -10.38 -0.74 -9.95
N GLN A 2 -9.61 -0.14 -10.88
CA GLN A 2 -8.74 -0.89 -11.80
C GLN A 2 -7.35 -1.23 -11.20
N GLU A 3 -6.74 -0.33 -10.42
CA GLU A 3 -5.41 -0.56 -9.78
C GLU A 3 -5.38 -1.67 -8.71
N LEU A 4 -6.54 -2.03 -8.13
CA LEU A 4 -6.60 -3.09 -7.11
C LEU A 4 -6.68 -4.51 -7.70
N ASN A 5 -6.95 -4.63 -9.00
CA ASN A 5 -7.03 -5.93 -9.68
C ASN A 5 -5.68 -6.45 -10.17
N GLU A 6 -4.66 -5.59 -10.26
CA GLU A 6 -3.30 -5.97 -10.65
C GLU A 6 -2.49 -6.55 -9.47
N LEU A 7 -2.97 -6.40 -8.24
CA LEU A 7 -2.42 -7.01 -7.04
C LEU A 7 -3.00 -8.40 -6.72
N LYS A 8 -3.48 -9.12 -7.74
CA LYS A 8 -3.55 -10.59 -7.66
C LYS A 8 -2.12 -11.10 -7.57
N ILE A 9 -1.57 -11.08 -6.36
CA ILE A 9 -0.46 -11.91 -5.95
C ILE A 9 -0.88 -13.31 -6.36
N SER A 10 -0.28 -13.78 -7.46
CA SER A 10 -0.37 -15.15 -7.92
C SER A 10 -0.22 -16.02 -6.68
N GLU A 11 -1.25 -16.78 -6.33
CA GLU A 11 -1.10 -17.97 -5.52
C GLU A 11 -0.18 -18.88 -6.34
N GLY A 12 1.12 -18.65 -6.20
CA GLY A 12 2.15 -19.46 -6.81
C GLY A 12 2.00 -20.84 -6.21
N THR A 13 1.43 -21.73 -7.02
CA THR A 13 1.61 -23.17 -6.91
C THR A 13 3.02 -23.43 -6.43
N VAL A 14 3.15 -24.20 -5.35
CA VAL A 14 4.44 -24.71 -4.89
C VAL A 14 4.92 -25.71 -5.95
N GLU A 15 5.44 -25.18 -7.04
CA GLU A 15 6.11 -25.96 -8.06
C GLU A 15 7.43 -26.41 -7.45
N GLN A 16 7.54 -27.73 -7.30
CA GLN A 16 8.66 -28.41 -6.67
C GLN A 16 9.93 -28.13 -7.49
N ALA A 17 10.66 -27.09 -7.10
CA ALA A 17 11.96 -26.79 -7.65
C ALA A 17 13.02 -27.66 -6.98
N GLY A 18 13.67 -28.52 -7.77
CA GLY A 18 15.10 -28.83 -7.65
C GLY A 18 15.50 -29.77 -6.52
N LYS A 19 15.93 -30.97 -6.92
CA LYS A 19 16.67 -31.94 -6.10
C LYS A 19 18.05 -31.37 -5.76
N GLY A 20 18.21 -30.78 -4.58
CA GLY A 20 19.48 -30.32 -4.03
C GLY A 20 19.26 -29.27 -2.94
N ASP A 21 19.49 -29.66 -1.68
CA ASP A 21 19.30 -28.92 -0.43
C ASP A 21 17.85 -28.53 -0.06
N GLY A 22 17.49 -28.82 1.20
CA GLY A 22 16.11 -28.83 1.68
C GLY A 22 15.33 -27.53 1.47
N ILE A 23 14.01 -27.63 1.39
CA ILE A 23 13.10 -26.49 1.24
C ILE A 23 13.36 -25.47 2.37
N LEU A 24 13.99 -24.34 2.03
CA LEU A 24 14.28 -23.26 2.97
C LEU A 24 13.02 -22.45 3.28
N GLN A 25 12.27 -22.92 4.26
CA GLN A 25 11.06 -22.24 4.74
C GLN A 25 11.34 -20.80 5.22
N GLY A 26 10.42 -19.89 4.92
CA GLY A 26 10.46 -18.50 5.39
C GLY A 26 10.33 -18.37 6.91
N ASN A 27 10.73 -17.23 7.47
CA ASN A 27 10.58 -16.97 8.91
C ASN A 27 9.08 -16.86 9.26
N PRO A 28 8.51 -17.81 10.04
CA PRO A 28 7.08 -17.86 10.30
C PRO A 28 6.61 -16.70 11.20
N LYS A 29 7.49 -16.17 12.07
CA LYS A 29 7.15 -15.03 12.92
C LYS A 29 6.97 -13.77 12.09
N ILE A 30 7.87 -13.51 11.13
CA ILE A 30 7.78 -12.35 10.24
C ILE A 30 6.55 -12.47 9.34
N ARG A 31 6.31 -13.66 8.77
CA ARG A 31 5.11 -13.89 7.94
C ARG A 31 3.83 -13.62 8.73
N ARG A 32 3.72 -14.11 9.96
CA ARG A 32 2.57 -13.82 10.84
C ARG A 32 2.38 -12.32 11.08
N GLN A 33 3.45 -11.56 11.29
CA GLN A 33 3.34 -10.11 11.46
C GLN A 33 2.85 -9.42 10.17
N LEU A 34 3.39 -9.82 9.01
CA LEU A 34 2.94 -9.31 7.71
C LEU A 34 1.46 -9.62 7.45
N ASP A 35 1.00 -10.82 7.81
CA ASP A 35 -0.40 -11.22 7.66
C ASP A 35 -1.35 -10.38 8.53
N ILE A 36 -0.92 -10.00 9.73
CA ILE A 36 -1.66 -9.10 10.61
C ILE A 36 -1.69 -7.68 10.03
N LEU A 37 -0.55 -7.17 9.57
CA LEU A 37 -0.41 -5.79 9.11
C LEU A 37 -1.07 -5.53 7.75
N LYS A 38 -1.07 -6.52 6.85
CA LYS A 38 -1.61 -6.44 5.49
C LYS A 38 -3.01 -5.83 5.42
N PRO A 39 -4.05 -6.35 6.11
CA PRO A 39 -5.39 -5.77 6.04
C PRO A 39 -5.43 -4.31 6.49
N HIS A 40 -4.59 -3.91 7.46
CA HIS A 40 -4.56 -2.53 7.96
C HIS A 40 -4.02 -1.55 6.92
N TYR A 41 -2.96 -1.89 6.19
CA TYR A 41 -2.44 -1.02 5.12
C TYR A 41 -3.44 -0.87 3.97
N PHE A 42 -4.11 -1.96 3.59
CA PHE A 42 -5.16 -1.90 2.56
C PHE A 42 -6.35 -1.06 2.99
N GLN A 43 -6.79 -1.17 4.25
CA GLN A 43 -7.88 -0.35 4.77
C GLN A 43 -7.48 1.13 4.80
N MET A 44 -6.30 1.43 5.35
CA MET A 44 -5.76 2.78 5.39
C MET A 44 -5.67 3.44 3.99
N HIS A 45 -5.21 2.70 2.98
CA HIS A 45 -5.15 3.20 1.60
C HIS A 45 -6.53 3.53 1.01
N LYS A 46 -7.54 2.72 1.33
CA LYS A 46 -8.94 2.96 0.94
C LYS A 46 -9.49 4.19 1.66
N ASP A 47 -9.25 4.31 2.96
CA ASP A 47 -9.73 5.43 3.79
C ASP A 47 -9.16 6.76 3.30
N PHE A 48 -7.86 6.84 2.99
CA PHE A 48 -7.26 8.03 2.38
C PHE A 48 -7.82 8.32 0.98
N GLY A 49 -8.15 7.27 0.21
CA GLY A 49 -8.85 7.42 -1.07
C GLY A 49 -10.23 8.07 -0.90
N LEU A 50 -11.01 7.62 0.09
CA LEU A 50 -12.33 8.17 0.38
C LEU A 50 -12.26 9.61 0.87
N LEU A 51 -11.35 9.90 1.81
CA LEU A 51 -11.12 11.27 2.32
C LEU A 51 -10.71 12.23 1.21
N LYS A 52 -9.85 11.79 0.29
CA LYS A 52 -9.47 12.58 -0.90
C LYS A 52 -10.70 12.91 -1.74
N ILE A 53 -11.54 11.92 -2.03
CA ILE A 53 -12.76 12.14 -2.83
C ILE A 53 -13.68 13.13 -2.10
N TRP A 54 -13.94 12.89 -0.82
CA TRP A 54 -14.81 13.76 -0.01
C TRP A 54 -14.31 15.21 0.00
N LEU A 55 -13.02 15.45 0.27
CA LEU A 55 -12.49 16.82 0.27
C LEU A 55 -12.55 17.50 -1.11
N ASN A 56 -12.29 16.78 -2.19
CA ASN A 56 -12.43 17.35 -3.54
C ASN A 56 -13.86 17.83 -3.83
N HIS A 57 -14.88 17.16 -3.26
CA HIS A 57 -16.27 17.62 -3.39
C HIS A 57 -16.61 18.81 -2.50
N MET A 58 -15.84 19.03 -1.43
CA MET A 58 -16.04 20.15 -0.50
C MET A 58 -15.37 21.45 -0.96
N ILE A 59 -14.41 21.39 -1.87
CA ILE A 59 -13.73 22.58 -2.40
C ILE A 59 -14.72 23.35 -3.30
N PRO A 60 -15.15 24.57 -2.93
CA PRO A 60 -16.07 25.36 -3.73
C PRO A 60 -15.37 25.94 -4.98
N LYS A 61 -16.16 26.52 -5.88
CA LYS A 61 -15.59 27.32 -6.97
C LYS A 61 -14.82 28.50 -6.37
N VAL A 62 -13.64 28.79 -6.92
CA VAL A 62 -12.84 29.96 -6.52
C VAL A 62 -13.58 31.20 -6.98
N GLU A 63 -13.89 32.09 -6.03
CA GLU A 63 -14.53 33.38 -6.26
C GLU A 63 -13.53 34.52 -5.98
N ASP A 64 -13.85 35.74 -6.43
CA ASP A 64 -12.95 36.89 -6.29
C ASP A 64 -13.05 37.47 -4.88
N GLY A 65 -12.09 37.11 -4.04
CA GLY A 65 -12.07 37.39 -2.59
C GLY A 65 -12.70 36.27 -1.75
N ASN A 66 -12.17 36.07 -0.53
CA ASN A 66 -12.59 35.02 0.43
C ASN A 66 -12.12 33.57 0.15
N ASN A 67 -10.89 33.40 -0.35
CA ASN A 67 -10.31 32.08 -0.63
C ASN A 67 -9.60 31.41 0.56
N PHE A 68 -9.57 32.04 1.75
CA PHE A 68 -8.87 31.47 2.91
C PHE A 68 -9.34 30.05 3.26
N GLY A 69 -10.66 29.81 3.26
CA GLY A 69 -11.22 28.48 3.50
C GLY A 69 -10.82 27.47 2.42
N VAL A 70 -10.70 27.92 1.17
CA VAL A 70 -10.25 27.10 0.04
C VAL A 70 -8.78 26.72 0.21
N ASP A 71 -7.92 27.66 0.59
CA ASP A 71 -6.49 27.42 0.81
C ASP A 71 -6.24 26.41 1.94
N VAL A 72 -7.01 26.51 3.04
CA VAL A 72 -6.96 25.53 4.13
C VAL A 72 -7.35 24.14 3.65
N LEU A 73 -8.45 24.02 2.89
CA LEU A 73 -8.90 22.75 2.33
C LEU A 73 -7.86 22.15 1.36
N GLN A 74 -7.23 22.99 0.53
CA GLN A 74 -6.16 22.56 -0.38
C GLN A 74 -4.93 22.06 0.39
N SER A 75 -4.51 22.75 1.45
CA SER A 75 -3.39 22.30 2.29
C SER A 75 -3.65 20.95 2.96
N VAL A 76 -4.88 20.71 3.43
CA VAL A 76 -5.26 19.41 4.01
C VAL A 76 -5.31 18.33 2.94
N LEU A 77 -5.81 18.64 1.74
CA LEU A 77 -5.83 17.71 0.61
C LEU A 77 -4.41 17.27 0.20
N GLU A 78 -3.44 18.18 0.21
CA GLU A 78 -2.04 17.85 -0.04
C GLU A 78 -1.48 16.85 0.98
N ARG A 79 -1.78 17.06 2.27
CA ARG A 79 -1.40 16.10 3.32
C ARG A 79 -2.02 14.72 3.12
N ILE A 80 -3.29 14.65 2.70
CA ILE A 80 -3.94 13.36 2.41
C ILE A 80 -3.30 12.67 1.20
N ASN A 81 -2.86 13.42 0.18
CA ASN A 81 -2.13 12.82 -0.95
C ASN A 81 -0.80 12.21 -0.51
N ILE A 82 -0.05 12.89 0.37
CA ILE A 82 1.19 12.36 0.94
C ILE A 82 0.91 11.08 1.74
N MET A 83 -0.09 11.11 2.64
CA MET A 83 -0.46 9.94 3.44
C MET A 83 -0.95 8.77 2.57
N LYS A 84 -1.66 9.06 1.48
CA LYS A 84 -2.05 8.06 0.49
C LYS A 84 -0.83 7.42 -0.18
N SER A 85 0.17 8.22 -0.57
CA SER A 85 1.43 7.69 -1.14
C SER A 85 2.14 6.77 -0.16
N ILE A 86 2.30 7.21 1.09
CA ILE A 86 2.91 6.41 2.16
C ILE A 86 2.13 5.09 2.37
N SER A 87 0.79 5.15 2.33
CA SER A 87 -0.03 3.92 2.45
C SER A 87 0.20 2.93 1.32
N THR A 88 0.49 3.41 0.10
CA THR A 88 0.88 2.55 -1.03
C THR A 88 2.22 1.90 -0.75
N ASP A 89 3.21 2.64 -0.26
CA ASP A 89 4.54 2.10 0.05
C ASP A 89 4.45 0.96 1.08
N PHE A 90 3.60 1.10 2.09
CA PHE A 90 3.34 0.04 3.07
C PHE A 90 2.82 -1.26 2.43
N THR A 91 2.03 -1.17 1.35
CA THR A 91 1.55 -2.39 0.65
C THR A 91 2.69 -3.16 -0.03
N TYR A 92 3.82 -2.50 -0.33
CA TYR A 92 4.95 -3.08 -1.04
C TYR A 92 6.00 -3.72 -0.12
N ILE A 93 6.00 -3.40 1.19
CA ILE A 93 6.97 -3.91 2.16
C ILE A 93 7.04 -5.45 2.19
N GLY A 94 5.89 -6.13 2.15
CA GLY A 94 5.85 -7.60 2.17
C GLY A 94 6.48 -8.24 0.92
N VAL A 95 6.33 -7.59 -0.23
CA VAL A 95 6.93 -8.02 -1.50
C VAL A 95 8.44 -7.83 -1.44
N GLN A 96 8.90 -6.64 -1.06
CA GLN A 96 10.32 -6.32 -0.93
C GLN A 96 11.05 -7.24 0.05
N PHE A 97 10.45 -7.50 1.22
CA PHE A 97 11.01 -8.46 2.17
C PHE A 97 11.19 -9.86 1.54
N SER A 98 10.19 -10.32 0.78
CA SER A 98 10.22 -11.65 0.16
C SER A 98 11.28 -11.74 -0.95
N GLU A 99 11.43 -10.69 -1.76
CA GLU A 99 12.43 -10.58 -2.82
C GLU A 99 13.85 -10.55 -2.27
N GLU A 100 14.13 -9.70 -1.28
CA GLU A 100 15.47 -9.57 -0.69
C GLU A 100 15.88 -10.86 0.04
N ARG A 101 14.94 -11.52 0.73
CA ARG A 101 15.21 -12.85 1.30
C ARG A 101 15.54 -13.86 0.21
N ALA A 102 14.79 -13.89 -0.89
CA ALA A 102 15.04 -14.82 -1.99
C ALA A 102 16.43 -14.61 -2.61
N LYS A 103 16.86 -13.35 -2.79
CA LYS A 103 18.22 -13.01 -3.25
C LYS A 103 19.29 -13.48 -2.25
N ALA A 104 19.08 -13.25 -0.95
CA ALA A 104 20.02 -13.63 0.09
C ALA A 104 20.19 -15.15 0.22
N VAL A 105 19.13 -15.93 0.01
CA VAL A 105 19.17 -17.40 0.04
C VAL A 105 19.87 -18.00 -1.18
N ARG A 106 19.87 -17.30 -2.34
CA ARG A 106 20.53 -17.76 -3.57
C ARG A 106 22.04 -17.48 -3.59
N LYS A 107 22.55 -16.64 -2.69
CA LYS A 107 23.98 -16.34 -2.57
C LYS A 107 24.69 -17.42 -1.78
#